data_AF-A0A1Y6BTH8-F1
#
_entry.id   AF-A0A1Y6BTH8-F1
#
_cell.length_a   1.000
_cell.length_b   1.000
_cell.length_c   1.000
_cell.angle_alpha   90.00
_cell.angle_beta   90.00
_cell.angle_gamma   90.00
#
_symmetry.space_group_name_H-M   'P 1'
#
loop_
_entity.id
_entity.type
_entity.pdbx_description
1 polymer ?
#
loop_
_entity_poly.entity_id
_entity_poly.type
_entity_poly.pdbx_seq_one_letter_code
_entity_poly.pdbx_strand_id
1 'polypeptide(L)'
;MPRKPRASVVGVPEQVIQQGDNRQVIFTGDAVKRAYANWLKDYAVEFGVAVHALVLMSNHVHLLRTPGSNTAISSMMQALDLRYVQYFNRSYQRSGTLWEGRFRSCLVQEDPFLLLL
;
A
#
# COMPACT_ATOMS: atom_id res chain seq x y z
N MET A 1 15.52 -10.36 14.72
CA MET A 1 14.37 -10.93 15.45
C MET A 1 13.24 -11.26 14.48
N PRO A 2 12.59 -12.43 14.58
CA PRO A 2 11.39 -12.75 13.82
C PRO A 2 10.30 -11.73 14.16
N ARG A 3 9.65 -11.16 13.14
CA ARG A 3 8.54 -10.23 13.35
C ARG A 3 7.24 -11.02 13.37
N LYS A 4 6.31 -10.65 14.26
CA LYS A 4 4.96 -11.25 14.28
C LYS A 4 4.27 -11.05 12.90
N PRO A 5 3.53 -12.06 12.40
CA PRO A 5 2.68 -11.91 11.23
C PRO A 5 1.67 -10.77 11.44
N ARG A 6 1.29 -10.08 10.37
CA ARG A 6 0.19 -9.12 10.44
C ARG A 6 -1.11 -9.89 10.60
N ALA A 7 -2.02 -9.40 11.44
CA ALA A 7 -3.39 -9.89 11.43
C ALA A 7 -3.99 -9.53 10.06
N SER A 8 -4.46 -10.55 9.35
CA SER A 8 -5.21 -10.37 8.12
C SER A 8 -6.33 -11.40 8.09
N VAL A 9 -7.56 -10.91 8.14
CA VAL A 9 -8.76 -11.71 8.36
C VAL A 9 -9.65 -11.62 7.13
N VAL A 10 -9.92 -12.76 6.50
CA VAL A 10 -10.77 -12.81 5.30
C VAL A 10 -12.10 -12.10 5.54
N GLY A 11 -12.48 -11.23 4.61
CA GLY A 11 -13.75 -10.52 4.65
C GLY A 11 -13.79 -9.30 5.60
N VAL A 12 -12.76 -9.08 6.42
CA VAL A 12 -12.68 -7.92 7.33
C VAL A 12 -11.88 -6.80 6.67
N PRO A 13 -12.40 -5.56 6.59
CA PRO A 13 -11.63 -4.43 6.06
C PRO A 13 -10.43 -4.07 6.94
N GLU A 14 -9.37 -3.62 6.29
CA GLU A 14 -8.11 -3.19 6.90
C GLU A 14 -7.68 -1.86 6.31
N GLN A 15 -7.23 -0.96 7.17
CA GLN A 15 -6.53 0.24 6.76
C GLN A 15 -5.04 -0.07 6.66
N VAL A 16 -4.44 0.25 5.52
CA VAL A 16 -3.02 0.13 5.24
C VAL A 16 -2.43 1.52 5.03
N ILE A 17 -1.32 1.78 5.71
CA ILE A 17 -0.53 3.01 5.56
C ILE A 17 0.88 2.65 5.15
N GLN A 18 1.38 3.29 4.10
CA GLN A 18 2.74 3.12 3.62
C GLN A 18 3.40 4.47 3.40
N GLN A 19 4.60 4.63 3.96
CA GLN A 19 5.31 5.91 3.99
C GLN A 19 6.67 5.80 3.30
N GLY A 20 7.03 6.85 2.57
CA GLY A 20 8.35 7.01 1.97
C GLY A 20 9.44 7.14 3.03
N ASP A 21 10.58 6.51 2.78
CA ASP A 21 11.76 6.59 3.63
C ASP A 21 12.16 8.05 3.87
N ASN A 22 12.47 8.40 5.12
CA ASN A 22 12.74 9.76 5.57
C ASN A 22 11.70 10.81 5.10
N ARG A 23 10.41 10.40 5.01
CA ARG A 23 9.29 11.23 4.51
C ARG A 23 9.53 11.80 3.11
N GLN A 24 10.40 11.19 2.31
CA GLN A 24 10.73 11.66 0.97
C GLN A 24 9.49 11.68 0.06
N VAL A 25 9.52 12.54 -0.96
CA VAL A 25 8.48 12.57 -1.98
C VAL A 25 8.54 11.27 -2.79
N ILE A 26 7.44 10.53 -2.75
CA ILE A 26 7.26 9.29 -3.51
C ILE A 26 6.31 9.50 -4.70
N PHE A 27 5.41 10.48 -4.65
CA PHE A 27 4.53 10.86 -5.77
C PHE A 27 4.83 12.29 -6.21
N THR A 28 5.53 12.42 -7.33
CA THR A 28 5.99 13.72 -7.88
C THR A 28 4.98 14.39 -8.81
N GLY A 29 3.91 13.70 -9.19
CA GLY A 29 2.87 14.23 -10.06
C GLY A 29 1.84 13.20 -10.45
N ASP A 30 0.82 13.63 -11.20
CA ASP A 30 -0.35 12.80 -11.48
C ASP A 30 -0.06 11.60 -12.38
N ALA A 31 0.93 11.69 -13.26
CA ALA A 31 1.34 10.55 -14.08
C ALA A 31 1.81 9.37 -13.23
N VAL A 32 2.63 9.67 -12.20
CA VAL A 32 3.15 8.66 -11.26
C VAL A 32 2.03 8.12 -10.37
N LYS A 33 1.13 9.00 -9.89
CA LYS A 33 -0.06 8.59 -9.13
C LYS A 33 -0.96 7.65 -9.94
N ARG A 34 -1.22 7.96 -11.21
CA ARG A 34 -2.01 7.12 -12.12
C ARG A 34 -1.36 5.77 -12.36
N ALA A 35 -0.04 5.73 -12.58
CA ALA A 35 0.69 4.49 -12.76
C ALA A 35 0.56 3.57 -11.53
N TYR A 36 0.76 4.13 -10.33
CA TYR A 36 0.58 3.39 -9.07
C TYR A 36 -0.86 2.88 -8.90
N ALA A 37 -1.86 3.74 -9.15
CA ALA A 37 -3.27 3.37 -9.04
C ALA A 37 -3.67 2.25 -10.02
N ASN A 38 -3.13 2.27 -11.24
CA ASN A 38 -3.36 1.21 -12.22
C ASN A 38 -2.78 -0.12 -11.76
N TRP A 39 -1.54 -0.14 -11.27
CA TRP A 39 -0.93 -1.38 -10.76
C TRP A 39 -1.61 -1.88 -9.49
N LEU A 40 -2.02 -0.98 -8.61
CA LEU A 40 -2.84 -1.33 -7.45
C LEU A 40 -4.13 -2.03 -7.90
N LYS A 41 -4.82 -1.50 -8.91
CA LYS A 41 -6.03 -2.12 -9.45
C LYS A 41 -5.75 -3.51 -10.03
N ASP A 42 -4.70 -3.64 -10.84
CA ASP A 42 -4.33 -4.92 -11.45
C ASP A 42 -4.01 -5.97 -10.37
N TYR A 43 -3.19 -5.61 -9.38
CA TYR A 43 -2.82 -6.51 -8.30
C TYR A 43 -3.97 -6.77 -7.32
N ALA A 44 -4.88 -5.83 -7.11
CA ALA A 44 -6.08 -6.07 -6.33
C ALA A 44 -6.93 -7.20 -6.94
N VAL A 45 -7.08 -7.22 -8.27
CA VAL A 45 -7.75 -8.31 -8.98
C VAL A 45 -6.95 -9.61 -8.88
N GLU A 46 -5.64 -9.56 -9.17
CA GLU A 46 -4.76 -10.74 -9.17
C GLU A 46 -4.75 -11.48 -7.82
N PHE A 47 -4.70 -10.74 -6.72
CA PHE A 47 -4.61 -11.30 -5.36
C PHE A 47 -5.95 -11.42 -4.64
N GLY A 48 -7.07 -11.08 -5.28
CA GLY A 48 -8.40 -11.17 -4.68
C GLY A 48 -8.58 -10.23 -3.48
N VAL A 49 -8.25 -8.95 -3.65
CA VAL A 49 -8.39 -7.91 -2.63
C VAL A 49 -9.39 -6.87 -3.11
N ALA A 50 -10.45 -6.64 -2.32
CA ALA A 50 -11.37 -5.53 -2.59
C ALA A 50 -10.73 -4.21 -2.10
N VAL A 51 -10.75 -3.17 -2.93
CA VAL A 51 -10.25 -1.84 -2.59
C VAL A 51 -11.42 -0.87 -2.45
N HIS A 52 -11.57 -0.29 -1.26
CA HIS A 52 -12.70 0.58 -0.91
C HIS A 52 -12.33 2.06 -0.97
N ALA A 53 -11.09 2.40 -0.59
CA ALA A 53 -10.60 3.77 -0.64
C ALA A 53 -9.09 3.80 -0.92
N LEU A 54 -8.66 4.88 -1.57
CA LEU A 54 -7.26 5.18 -1.88
C LEU A 54 -7.01 6.68 -1.72
N VAL A 55 -5.99 7.04 -0.93
CA VAL A 55 -5.48 8.41 -0.82
C VAL A 55 -3.99 8.43 -1.14
N LEU A 56 -3.60 9.25 -2.12
CA LEU A 56 -2.22 9.40 -2.59
C LEU A 56 -1.68 10.78 -2.19
N MET A 57 -0.95 10.83 -1.09
CA MET A 57 -0.23 12.02 -0.62
C MET A 57 1.14 12.09 -1.28
N SER A 58 1.89 13.18 -1.12
CA SER A 58 3.22 13.29 -1.75
C SER A 58 4.25 12.28 -1.20
N ASN A 59 4.16 11.93 0.08
CA ASN A 59 5.14 11.11 0.79
C ASN A 59 4.57 9.83 1.46
N HIS A 60 3.27 9.56 1.32
CA HIS A 60 2.64 8.36 1.86
C HIS A 60 1.32 8.00 1.14
N VAL A 61 0.82 6.80 1.40
CA VAL A 61 -0.42 6.25 0.85
C VAL A 61 -1.30 5.70 1.97
N HIS A 62 -2.61 5.97 1.89
CA HIS A 62 -3.63 5.31 2.70
C HIS A 62 -4.56 4.48 1.83
N LEU A 63 -4.87 3.27 2.30
CA LEU A 63 -5.66 2.30 1.57
C LEU A 63 -6.64 1.62 2.52
N LEU A 64 -7.93 1.57 2.18
CA LEU A 64 -8.93 0.77 2.87
C LEU A 64 -9.29 -0.43 1.99
N ARG A 65 -9.05 -1.65 2.48
CA ARG A 65 -9.12 -2.86 1.65
C ARG A 65 -9.62 -4.07 2.43
N THR A 66 -10.29 -5.00 1.76
CA THR A 66 -10.73 -6.27 2.36
C THR A 66 -10.04 -7.45 1.66
N PRO A 67 -9.36 -8.34 2.39
CA PRO A 67 -8.67 -9.49 1.80
C PRO A 67 -9.66 -10.64 1.49
N GLY A 68 -9.49 -11.28 0.34
CA GLY A 68 -10.15 -12.55 0.01
C GLY A 68 -9.44 -13.80 0.58
N SER A 69 -8.22 -13.65 1.09
CA SER A 69 -7.49 -14.71 1.80
C SER A 69 -6.56 -14.12 2.86
N ASN A 70 -6.15 -14.90 3.87
CA ASN A 70 -5.33 -14.41 4.98
C ASN A 70 -3.99 -13.77 4.56
N THR A 71 -3.50 -14.03 3.35
CA THR A 71 -2.23 -13.47 2.84
C THR A 71 -2.43 -12.46 1.71
N ALA A 72 -3.64 -12.30 1.18
CA ALA A 72 -3.95 -11.52 -0.02
C ALA A 72 -3.39 -10.09 0.01
N ILE A 73 -3.65 -9.35 1.11
CA ILE A 73 -3.15 -7.96 1.25
C ILE A 73 -1.63 -7.92 1.26
N SER A 74 -0.98 -8.84 1.98
CA SER A 74 0.48 -8.85 2.08
C SER A 74 1.13 -9.18 0.73
N SER A 75 0.60 -10.14 0.00
CA SER A 75 1.10 -10.53 -1.34
C SER A 75 0.90 -9.41 -2.36
N MET A 76 -0.29 -8.80 -2.40
CA MET A 76 -0.59 -7.66 -3.26
C MET A 76 0.33 -6.48 -2.98
N MET A 77 0.52 -6.11 -1.71
CA MET A 77 1.41 -5.02 -1.34
C MET A 77 2.86 -5.31 -1.71
N GLN A 78 3.33 -6.54 -1.52
CA GLN A 78 4.68 -6.92 -1.93
C GLN A 78 4.90 -6.77 -3.44
N ALA A 79 3.94 -7.24 -4.26
CA ALA A 79 4.00 -7.11 -5.71
C ALA A 79 3.97 -5.64 -6.16
N LEU A 80 3.06 -4.86 -5.57
CA LEU A 80 2.92 -3.42 -5.84
C LEU A 80 4.20 -2.65 -5.47
N ASP A 81 4.76 -2.92 -4.29
CA ASP A 81 5.96 -2.28 -3.78
C ASP A 81 7.16 -2.55 -4.68
N LEU A 82 7.35 -3.82 -5.07
CA LEU A 82 8.45 -4.21 -5.93
C LEU A 82 8.38 -3.48 -7.27
N ARG A 83 7.22 -3.50 -7.91
CA ARG A 83 7.00 -2.81 -9.19
C ARG A 83 7.21 -1.31 -9.07
N TYR A 84 6.68 -0.70 -8.02
CA TYR A 84 6.75 0.75 -7.83
C TYR A 84 8.16 1.23 -7.54
N VAL A 85 8.89 0.55 -6.64
CA VAL A 85 10.29 0.87 -6.32
C VAL A 85 11.15 0.76 -7.57
N GLN A 86 11.00 -0.29 -8.37
CA GLN A 86 11.74 -0.47 -9.62
C GLN A 86 11.44 0.65 -10.61
N TYR A 87 10.17 1.00 -10.80
CA TYR A 87 9.76 2.10 -11.65
C TYR A 87 10.37 3.43 -11.18
N PHE A 88 10.20 3.78 -9.91
CA PHE A 88 10.69 5.02 -9.33
C PHE A 88 12.21 5.12 -9.46
N ASN A 89 12.94 4.10 -9.02
CA ASN A 89 14.40 4.07 -9.09
C ASN A 89 14.91 4.22 -10.54
N ARG A 90 14.26 3.57 -11.51
CA ARG A 90 14.61 3.73 -12.94
C ARG A 90 14.31 5.14 -13.44
N SER A 91 13.14 5.70 -13.12
CA SER A 91 12.73 7.03 -13.57
C SER A 91 13.60 8.15 -13.01
N TYR A 92 14.10 8.00 -11.78
CA TYR A 92 14.91 9.02 -11.11
C TYR A 92 16.41 8.69 -11.05
N GLN A 93 16.87 7.63 -11.73
CA GLN A 93 18.26 7.16 -11.69
C GLN A 93 18.79 6.96 -10.27
N ARG A 94 17.95 6.38 -9.41
CA ARG A 94 18.24 6.09 -8.00
C ARG A 94 18.43 4.60 -7.76
N SER A 95 19.00 4.28 -6.60
CA SER A 95 19.07 2.93 -6.06
C SER A 95 18.67 2.94 -4.58
N GLY A 96 18.43 1.76 -4.01
CA GLY A 96 18.06 1.61 -2.60
C GLY A 96 16.56 1.58 -2.35
N THR A 97 16.19 1.75 -1.08
CA THR A 97 14.82 1.67 -0.58
C THR A 97 14.05 2.96 -0.84
N LEU A 98 12.77 2.82 -1.23
CA LEU A 98 11.86 3.95 -1.35
C LEU A 98 11.00 4.14 -0.10
N TRP A 99 10.62 3.03 0.52
CA TRP A 99 9.70 2.97 1.66
C TRP A 99 10.47 2.92 2.98
N GLU A 100 9.88 3.45 4.05
CA GLU A 100 10.40 3.40 5.45
C GLU A 100 10.33 1.98 6.06
N GLY A 101 10.32 0.96 5.19
CA GLY A 101 10.15 -0.45 5.51
C GLY A 101 8.75 -0.98 5.15
N ARG A 102 8.26 -1.86 6.01
CA ARG A 102 7.00 -2.58 5.81
C ARG A 102 5.80 -1.65 6.04
N PHE A 103 4.78 -1.74 5.19
CA PHE A 103 3.50 -1.05 5.43
C PHE A 103 2.91 -1.42 6.81
N ARG A 104 2.22 -0.45 7.43
CA ARG A 104 1.45 -0.62 8.66
C ARG A 104 0.03 -1.03 8.28
N SER A 105 -0.61 -1.88 9.08
CA SER A 105 -2.03 -2.21 8.91
C SER A 105 -2.75 -2.30 10.25
N CYS A 106 -4.03 -1.95 10.24
CA CYS A 106 -4.97 -2.16 11.35
C CYS A 106 -6.29 -2.68 10.79
N LEU A 107 -6.92 -3.62 11.51
CA LEU A 107 -8.29 -4.03 11.23
C LEU A 107 -9.20 -2.85 11.51
N VAL A 108 -10.14 -2.60 10.61
CA VAL A 108 -11.15 -1.56 10.79
C VAL A 108 -12.31 -2.16 11.57
N GLN A 109 -12.55 -1.65 12.77
CA GLN A 109 -13.79 -1.85 13.50
C GLN A 109 -14.82 -0.81 13.06
N GLU A 110 -16.11 -1.07 13.28
CA GLU A 110 -17.22 -0.14 13.03
C GLU A 110 -17.19 1.08 13.97
N ASP A 111 -16.10 1.84 13.97
CA ASP A 111 -15.97 3.07 14.74
C ASP A 111 -16.05 4.28 13.78
N PRO A 112 -16.83 5.34 14.09
CA PRO A 112 -17.03 6.48 13.19
C PRO A 112 -15.76 7.31 12.90
N PHE A 113 -14.63 6.98 13.54
CA PHE A 113 -13.38 7.73 13.49
C PHE A 113 -12.46 7.40 12.30
N LEU A 114 -12.94 6.63 11.30
CA LEU A 114 -12.16 6.19 10.13
C LEU A 114 -11.50 7.31 9.30
N LEU A 115 -11.85 8.57 9.50
CA LEU A 115 -11.49 9.69 8.62
C LEU A 115 -10.71 10.83 9.30
N LEU A 116 -10.13 10.63 10.49
CA LEU A 116 -9.21 11.61 11.05
C LEU A 116 -7.77 11.32 10.63
N LEU A 117 -7.42 11.78 9.42
CA LEU A 117 -6.06 11.94 8.91
C LEU A 117 -5.92 13.26 8.16
#